data_AF-A0A9D9FG18-F1
#
_entry.id   AF-A0A9D9FG18-F1
#
_cell.length_a   1.000
_cell.length_b   1.000
_cell.length_c   1.000
_cell.angle_alpha   90.00
_cell.angle_beta   90.00
_cell.angle_gamma   90.00
#
_symmetry.space_group_name_H-M   'P 1'
#
loop_
_entity.id
_entity.type
_entity.pdbx_description
1 polymer ?
#
loop_
_entity_poly.entity_id
_entity_poly.type
_entity_poly.pdbx_seq_one_letter_code
_entity_poly.pdbx_strand_id
1 'polypeptide(L)' 'MSTEAQFLLRYGLQNFVRFSKSGTGCHFAIDGTENRKMINHAACLITEMYGADFSIRIV' A
#
# COMPACT_ATOMS: atom_id res chain seq x y z
N MET A 1 16.93 -0.10 3.36
CA MET A 1 15.47 -0.35 3.35
C MET A 1 14.77 0.97 3.17
N SER A 2 13.87 1.10 2.20
CA SER A 2 13.10 2.34 1.99
C SER A 2 12.05 2.51 3.10
N THR A 3 11.70 3.75 3.45
CA THR A 3 10.70 4.09 4.48
C THR A 3 9.36 3.38 4.22
N GLU A 4 9.02 3.20 2.94
CA GLU A 4 7.79 2.57 2.50
C GLU A 4 7.83 1.05 2.69
N ALA A 5 8.98 0.41 2.48
CA ALA A 5 9.16 -1.01 2.79
C ALA A 5 9.07 -1.25 4.31
N GLN A 6 9.62 -0.35 5.13
CA GLN A 6 9.45 -0.42 6.59
C GLN A 6 8.00 -0.21 7.01
N PHE A 7 7.25 0.67 6.36
CA PHE A 7 5.82 0.81 6.57
C PHE A 7 5.07 -0.49 6.26
N LEU A 8 5.29 -1.07 5.08
CA LEU A 8 4.64 -2.32 4.70
C LEU A 8 4.97 -3.45 5.69
N LEU A 9 6.18 -3.47 6.23
CA LEU A 9 6.58 -4.46 7.23
C LEU A 9 5.97 -4.18 8.61
N ARG A 10 5.95 -2.93 9.05
CA ARG A 10 5.36 -2.50 10.33
C ARG A 10 3.88 -2.82 10.44
N TYR A 11 3.14 -2.71 9.33
CA TYR A 11 1.71 -2.99 9.29
C TYR A 11 1.36 -4.36 8.70
N GLY A 12 2.36 -5.23 8.44
CA GLY A 12 2.14 -6.58 7.93
C GLY A 12 1.56 -6.65 6.50
N LEU A 13 1.70 -5.57 5.73
CA LEU A 13 1.17 -5.43 4.37
C LEU A 13 2.08 -6.02 3.29
N GLN A 14 3.36 -6.24 3.60
CA GLN A 14 4.41 -6.67 2.66
C GLN A 14 4.11 -7.93 1.83
N ASN A 15 3.22 -8.81 2.31
CA ASN A 15 2.89 -10.06 1.63
C ASN A 15 1.95 -9.85 0.44
N PHE A 16 1.07 -8.85 0.51
CA PHE A 16 -0.01 -8.65 -0.44
C PHE A 16 -0.11 -7.20 -0.94
N VAL A 17 0.78 -6.31 -0.49
CA VAL A 17 0.88 -4.93 -0.96
C VAL A 17 2.28 -4.70 -1.51
N ARG A 18 2.34 -4.21 -2.74
CA ARG A 18 3.57 -3.79 -3.41
C ARG A 18 3.57 -2.27 -3.54
N PHE A 19 4.66 -1.66 -3.12
CA PHE A 19 4.92 -0.24 -3.35
C PHE A 19 5.78 -0.05 -4.59
N SER A 20 5.43 0.95 -5.39
CA SER A 20 6.21 1.41 -6.54
C SER A 20 6.15 2.92 -6.60
N LYS A 21 7.30 3.56 -6.81
CA LYS A 21 7.39 5.01 -6.96
C LYS A 21 7.66 5.34 -8.43
N SER A 22 6.85 6.20 -9.03
CA SER A 22 7.05 6.67 -10.40
C SER A 22 7.11 8.19 -10.40
N GLY A 23 8.30 8.75 -10.62
CA GLY A 23 8.54 10.19 -10.50
C GLY A 23 8.20 10.71 -9.11
N THR A 24 7.22 11.60 -9.02
CA THR A 24 6.69 12.16 -7.76
C THR A 24 5.55 11.35 -7.16
N GLY A 25 4.95 10.42 -7.91
CA GLY A 25 3.78 9.65 -7.49
C GLY A 25 4.11 8.37 -6.72
N CYS A 26 3.36 8.11 -5.65
CA CYS A 26 3.39 6.86 -4.88
C CYS A 26 2.27 5.93 -5.36
N HIS A 27 2.64 4.74 -5.82
CA HIS A 27 1.69 3.73 -6.29
C HIS A 27 1.71 2.48 -5.41
N PHE A 28 0.54 2.08 -4.94
CA PHE A 28 0.36 0.87 -4.14
C PHE A 28 -0.51 -0.12 -4.92
N ALA A 29 0.04 -1.31 -5.15
CA ALA A 29 -0.69 -2.43 -5.72
C ALA A 29 -1.06 -3.40 -4.61
N ILE A 30 -2.36 -3.64 -4.39
CA ILE A 30 -2.89 -4.58 -3.41
C ILE A 30 -3.37 -5.82 -4.15
N ASP A 31 -2.94 -7.00 -3.71
CA ASP A 31 -3.41 -8.28 -4.25
C ASP A 31 -4.91 -8.45 -3.99
N GLY A 32 -5.70 -8.55 -5.05
CA GLY A 32 -7.15 -8.71 -5.01
C GLY A 32 -7.63 -10.08 -4.55
N THR A 33 -6.73 -11.07 -4.48
CA THR A 33 -7.03 -12.41 -3.96
C THR A 33 -7.06 -12.46 -2.43
N GLU A 34 -6.52 -11.43 -1.78
CA GLU A 34 -6.51 -11.31 -0.32
C GLU A 34 -7.91 -10.97 0.23
N ASN A 35 -8.12 -11.24 1.52
CA ASN A 35 -9.40 -10.97 2.15
C ASN A 35 -9.82 -9.49 2.00
N ARG A 36 -11.06 -9.22 1.61
CA ARG A 36 -11.62 -7.86 1.48
C ARG A 36 -11.43 -7.00 2.74
N LYS A 37 -11.43 -7.60 3.93
CA LYS A 37 -11.10 -6.90 5.18
C LYS A 37 -9.66 -6.40 5.20
N MET A 38 -8.71 -7.22 4.74
CA MET A 38 -7.29 -6.87 4.65
C MET A 38 -7.05 -5.83 3.54
N ILE A 39 -7.73 -5.96 2.40
CA ILE A 39 -7.68 -4.96 1.32
C ILE A 39 -8.16 -3.60 1.83
N ASN A 40 -9.31 -3.55 2.50
CA ASN A 40 -9.82 -2.31 3.09
C ASN A 40 -8.90 -1.77 4.19
N HIS A 41 -8.32 -2.64 5.02
CA HIS A 41 -7.38 -2.24 6.07
C HIS A 41 -6.12 -1.59 5.47
N ALA A 42 -5.53 -2.22 4.45
CA ALA A 42 -4.39 -1.69 3.73
C ALA A 42 -4.70 -0.35 3.06
N ALA A 43 -5.85 -0.23 2.39
CA ALA A 43 -6.28 1.02 1.77
C ALA A 43 -6.47 2.15 2.80
N CYS A 44 -7.05 1.84 3.97
CA CYS A 44 -7.20 2.79 5.07
C CYS A 44 -5.84 3.31 5.54
N LEU A 45 -4.89 2.41 5.82
CA LEU A 45 -3.54 2.77 6.29
C LEU A 45 -2.75 3.59 5.27
N ILE A 46 -2.83 3.23 3.99
CA ILE A 46 -2.17 3.97 2.91
C ILE A 46 -2.77 5.39 2.81
N THR A 47 -4.09 5.50 2.94
CA THR A 47 -4.79 6.79 2.90
C THR A 47 -4.38 7.69 4.06
N GLU A 48 -4.33 7.15 5.28
CA GLU A 48 -3.91 7.90 6.47
C GLU A 48 -2.46 8.39 6.39
N MET A 49 -1.56 7.62 5.76
CA MET A 49 -0.15 8.01 5.65
C MET A 49 0.15 8.97 4.51
N TYR A 50 -0.42 8.75 3.32
CA TYR A 50 -0.01 9.45 2.09
C TYR A 50 -0.97 10.56 1.66
N GLY A 51 -2.13 10.70 2.31
CA GLY A 51 -3.04 11.82 2.09
C GLY A 51 -3.67 11.85 0.68
N ALA A 52 -3.21 12.73 -0.19
CA ALA A 52 -3.78 12.92 -1.54
C ALA A 52 -2.84 12.49 -2.68
N ASP A 53 -1.56 12.26 -2.41
CA ASP A 53 -0.51 12.05 -3.43
C ASP A 53 -0.17 10.56 -3.61
N PHE A 54 -1.19 9.72 -3.72
CA PHE A 54 -1.02 8.30 -3.97
C PHE A 54 -2.08 7.71 -4.90
N SER A 55 -1.76 6.57 -5.49
CA SER A 55 -2.72 5.77 -6.25
C SER A 55 -2.73 4.34 -5.71
N ILE A 56 -3.92 3.84 -5.37
CA ILE A 56 -4.14 2.44 -5.02
C ILE A 56 -4.72 1.72 -6.23
N ARG A 57 -4.14 0.57 -6.56
CA ARG A 57 -4.69 -0.37 -7.55
C ARG A 57 -4.84 -1.74 -6.92
N ILE A 58 -6.00 -2.35 -7.10
CA ILE A 58 -6.20 -3.76 -6.76
C ILE A 58 -5.82 -4.56 -8.01
N VAL A 59 -4.90 -5.51 -7.88
CA VAL A 59 -4.34 -6.32 -8.99
C VAL A 59 -4.64 -7.79 -8.84
#